data_AF-A0L6U6-F1
#
_entry.id   AF-A0L6U6-F1
#
_cell.length_a   1.000
_cell.length_b   1.000
_cell.length_c   1.000
_cell.angle_alpha   90.00
_cell.angle_beta   90.00
_cell.angle_gamma   90.00
#
_symmetry.space_group_name_H-M   'P 1'
#
loop_
_entity.id
_entity.type
_entity.pdbx_description
1 polymer ?
#
loop_
_entity_poly.entity_id
_entity_poly.type
_entity_poly.pdbx_seq_one_letter_code
_entity_poly.pdbx_strand_id
1 'polypeptide(L)'
;MNAQPVTRLLPDYDPMWQYKWNAARDQYKKLIETERPLTPDEREALLDAMQAMEVCAKRRFRTTAEYRDFHFEMIQAQLDDHGVVFELPELPDHATLAEIDHWLDRAHRAIEITMTENF
;
A
#
# COMPACT_ATOMS: atom_id res chain seq x y z
N MET A 1 -18.37 -25.44 17.30
CA MET A 1 -18.75 -24.03 17.09
C MET A 1 -17.58 -23.37 16.41
N ASN A 2 -17.71 -23.05 15.12
CA ASN A 2 -16.68 -22.27 14.42
C ASN A 2 -16.77 -20.84 14.92
N ALA A 3 -15.83 -20.44 15.77
CA ALA A 3 -15.67 -19.03 16.13
C ALA A 3 -15.42 -18.27 14.82
N GLN A 4 -16.30 -17.35 14.46
CA GLN A 4 -16.01 -16.42 13.36
C GLN A 4 -14.73 -15.68 13.74
N PRO A 5 -13.72 -15.61 12.86
CA PRO A 5 -12.53 -14.83 13.14
C PRO A 5 -12.95 -13.39 13.41
N VAL A 6 -12.59 -12.86 14.59
CA VAL A 6 -12.90 -11.49 14.98
C VAL A 6 -11.97 -10.56 14.23
N THR A 7 -12.34 -10.15 13.02
CA THR A 7 -11.50 -9.25 12.22
C THR A 7 -11.53 -7.83 12.79
N ARG A 8 -10.36 -7.17 12.92
CA ARG A 8 -10.29 -5.77 13.36
C ARG A 8 -10.54 -4.81 12.21
N LEU A 9 -11.45 -3.85 12.41
CA LEU A 9 -11.67 -2.73 11.49
C LEU A 9 -10.51 -1.74 11.56
N LEU A 10 -10.10 -1.20 10.41
CA LEU A 10 -9.14 -0.11 10.36
C LEU A 10 -9.86 1.23 10.59
N PRO A 11 -9.34 2.10 11.47
CA PRO A 11 -10.00 3.36 11.82
C PRO A 11 -10.05 4.35 10.66
N ASP A 12 -9.08 4.25 9.74
CA ASP A 12 -8.95 5.16 8.60
C ASP A 12 -9.67 4.67 7.34
N TYR A 13 -10.41 3.55 7.42
CA TYR A 13 -11.19 3.06 6.29
C TYR A 13 -12.18 4.13 5.81
N ASP A 14 -12.12 4.44 4.52
CA ASP A 14 -13.00 5.41 3.89
C ASP A 14 -13.92 4.68 2.90
N PRO A 15 -15.23 4.54 3.17
CA PRO A 15 -16.13 3.85 2.23
C PRO A 15 -16.26 4.56 0.87
N MET A 16 -15.83 5.82 0.78
CA MET A 16 -15.79 6.60 -0.46
C MET A 16 -14.40 6.60 -1.11
N TRP A 17 -13.44 5.80 -0.63
CA TRP A 17 -12.06 5.77 -1.12
C TRP A 17 -12.00 5.61 -2.64
N GLN A 18 -12.84 4.74 -3.22
CA GLN A 18 -12.79 4.42 -4.65
C GLN A 18 -13.24 5.61 -5.50
N TYR A 19 -14.29 6.32 -5.06
CA TYR A 19 -14.76 7.53 -5.72
C TYR A 19 -13.68 8.62 -5.68
N LYS A 20 -13.09 8.86 -4.50
CA LYS A 20 -12.03 9.86 -4.31
C LYS A 20 -10.77 9.52 -5.11
N TRP A 21 -10.39 8.24 -5.15
CA TRP A 21 -9.27 7.75 -5.94
C TRP A 21 -9.51 7.96 -7.44
N ASN A 22 -10.70 7.64 -7.95
CA ASN A 22 -11.04 7.87 -9.36
C ASN A 22 -10.98 9.36 -9.71
N ALA A 23 -11.52 10.24 -8.85
CA ALA A 23 -11.44 11.69 -9.07
C ALA A 23 -9.98 12.20 -9.12
N ALA A 24 -9.13 11.74 -8.19
CA ALA A 24 -7.71 12.07 -8.17
C ALA A 24 -6.97 11.52 -9.41
N ARG A 25 -7.26 10.28 -9.80
CA ARG A 25 -6.69 9.67 -11.01
C ARG A 25 -7.08 10.43 -12.27
N ASP A 26 -8.33 10.84 -12.39
CA ASP A 26 -8.81 11.55 -13.58
C ASP A 26 -8.14 12.93 -13.69
N GLN A 27 -7.90 13.61 -12.56
CA GLN A 27 -7.10 14.84 -12.53
C GLN A 27 -5.63 14.59 -12.90
N TYR A 28 -5.00 13.56 -12.34
CA TYR A 28 -3.64 13.15 -12.68
C TYR A 28 -3.50 12.88 -14.19
N LYS A 29 -4.42 12.10 -14.77
CA LYS A 29 -4.42 11.76 -16.20
C LYS A 29 -4.54 13.01 -17.07
N LYS A 30 -5.48 13.90 -16.76
CA LYS A 30 -5.66 15.16 -17.48
C LYS A 30 -4.37 15.98 -17.52
N LEU A 31 -3.64 16.04 -16.41
CA LEU A 31 -2.41 16.81 -16.29
C LEU A 31 -1.25 16.13 -17.03
N ILE A 32 -1.10 14.81 -16.92
CA ILE A 32 0.03 14.11 -17.57
C ILE A 32 -0.12 13.96 -19.09
N GLU A 33 -1.36 13.92 -19.59
CA GLU A 33 -1.67 13.89 -21.03
C GLU A 33 -1.57 15.29 -21.68
N THR A 34 -1.25 16.33 -20.90
CA THR A 34 -1.08 17.68 -21.43
C THR A 34 0.23 17.76 -22.25
N GLU A 35 0.12 18.03 -23.55
CA GLU A 35 1.27 18.09 -24.48
C GLU A 35 2.18 19.31 -24.27
N ARG A 36 1.72 20.32 -23.54
CA ARG A 36 2.50 21.52 -23.21
C ARG A 36 3.18 21.39 -21.84
N PRO A 37 4.25 22.17 -21.59
CA PRO A 37 4.77 22.29 -20.24
C PRO A 37 3.69 22.73 -19.24
N LEU A 38 3.63 22.04 -18.10
CA LEU A 38 2.75 22.37 -17.00
C LEU A 38 3.17 23.69 -16.34
N THR A 39 2.20 24.53 -16.03
CA THR A 39 2.40 25.71 -15.19
C THR A 39 2.78 25.29 -13.76
N PRO A 40 3.34 26.19 -12.93
CA PRO A 40 3.59 25.89 -11.52
C PRO A 40 2.36 25.36 -10.78
N ASP A 41 1.21 26.00 -10.95
CA ASP A 41 -0.06 25.60 -10.32
C ASP A 41 -0.52 24.21 -10.81
N GLU A 42 -0.29 23.88 -12.07
CA GLU A 42 -0.62 22.55 -12.61
C GLU A 42 0.32 21.46 -12.12
N ARG A 43 1.59 21.80 -11.86
CA ARG A 43 2.53 20.88 -11.21
C ARG A 43 2.13 20.61 -9.78
N GLU A 44 1.72 21.64 -9.04
CA GLU A 44 1.18 21.48 -7.68
C GLU A 44 -0.07 20.60 -7.69
N ALA A 45 -1.02 20.88 -8.60
CA ALA A 45 -2.23 20.07 -8.77
C ALA A 45 -1.93 18.61 -9.16
N LEU A 46 -0.85 18.35 -9.89
CA LEU A 46 -0.41 17.00 -10.22
C LEU A 46 0.12 16.27 -8.98
N LEU A 47 0.93 16.96 -8.16
CA LEU A 47 1.44 16.42 -6.91
C LEU A 47 0.30 16.15 -5.91
N ASP A 48 -0.66 17.06 -5.81
CA ASP A 48 -1.85 16.88 -4.99
C ASP A 48 -2.67 15.67 -5.43
N ALA A 49 -2.84 15.47 -6.75
CA ALA A 49 -3.52 14.31 -7.29
C ALA A 49 -2.79 13.00 -6.96
N MET A 50 -1.45 12.99 -7.08
CA MET A 50 -0.61 11.85 -6.68
C MET A 50 -0.77 11.54 -5.19
N GLN A 51 -0.68 12.56 -4.34
CA GLN A 51 -0.84 12.41 -2.89
C GLN A 51 -2.24 11.92 -2.51
N ALA A 52 -3.28 12.44 -3.17
CA ALA A 52 -4.66 12.02 -2.95
C ALA A 52 -4.88 10.55 -3.35
N MET A 53 -4.30 10.11 -4.47
CA MET A 53 -4.32 8.70 -4.88
C MET A 53 -3.65 7.80 -3.82
N GLU A 54 -2.50 8.20 -3.29
CA GLU A 54 -1.79 7.45 -2.24
C GLU A 54 -2.63 7.34 -0.95
N VAL A 55 -3.22 8.46 -0.50
CA VAL A 55 -4.08 8.47 0.69
C VAL A 55 -5.28 7.55 0.49
N CYS A 56 -5.95 7.61 -0.67
CA CYS A 56 -7.09 6.74 -0.94
C CYS A 56 -6.69 5.27 -1.03
N ALA A 57 -5.52 4.96 -1.58
CA ALA A 57 -4.99 3.60 -1.62
C ALA A 57 -4.76 3.02 -0.22
N LYS A 58 -4.26 3.83 0.73
CA LYS A 58 -4.10 3.42 2.14
C LYS A 58 -5.44 3.20 2.85
N ARG A 59 -6.45 4.01 2.53
CA ARG A 59 -7.78 3.98 3.17
C ARG A 59 -8.76 2.96 2.57
N ARG A 60 -8.34 2.18 1.58
CA ARG A 60 -9.21 1.20 0.91
C ARG A 60 -9.50 -0.04 1.75
N PHE A 61 -8.60 -0.37 2.67
CA PHE A 61 -8.69 -1.57 3.48
C PHE A 61 -9.67 -1.33 4.62
N ARG A 62 -10.72 -2.14 4.66
CA ARG A 62 -11.72 -2.09 5.73
C ARG A 62 -11.19 -2.74 7.00
N THR A 63 -10.34 -3.76 6.83
CA THR A 63 -9.88 -4.58 7.93
C THR A 63 -8.36 -4.77 7.94
N THR A 64 -7.82 -5.10 9.10
CA THR A 64 -6.41 -5.49 9.27
C THR A 64 -6.05 -6.76 8.50
N ALA A 65 -6.98 -7.71 8.35
CA ALA A 65 -6.77 -8.91 7.53
C ALA A 65 -6.63 -8.56 6.04
N GLU A 66 -7.52 -7.72 5.51
CA GLU A 66 -7.41 -7.24 4.11
C GLU A 66 -6.10 -6.49 3.87
N TYR A 67 -5.67 -5.67 4.84
CA TYR A 67 -4.39 -4.96 4.80
C TYR A 67 -3.20 -5.94 4.81
N ARG A 68 -3.19 -6.90 5.75
CA ARG A 68 -2.17 -7.95 5.88
C ARG A 68 -2.02 -8.70 4.57
N ASP A 69 -3.12 -9.27 4.05
CA ASP A 69 -3.08 -10.17 2.89
C ASP A 69 -2.53 -9.45 1.68
N PHE A 70 -2.99 -8.22 1.41
CA PHE A 70 -2.49 -7.42 0.31
C PHE A 70 -0.99 -7.11 0.45
N HIS A 71 -0.55 -6.64 1.62
CA HIS A 71 0.83 -6.23 1.79
C HIS A 71 1.80 -7.41 1.88
N PHE A 72 1.35 -8.57 2.40
CA PHE A 72 2.12 -9.81 2.44
C PHE A 72 2.30 -10.40 1.03
N GLU A 73 1.25 -10.37 0.19
CA GLU A 73 1.36 -10.78 -1.21
C GLU A 73 2.36 -9.88 -1.96
N MET A 74 2.25 -8.56 -1.79
CA MET A 74 3.14 -7.59 -2.43
C MET A 74 4.61 -7.76 -2.03
N ILE A 75 4.89 -7.92 -0.73
CA ILE A 75 6.27 -8.06 -0.25
C ILE A 75 6.85 -9.43 -0.58
N GLN A 76 6.03 -10.49 -0.61
CA GLN A 76 6.48 -11.80 -1.08
C GLN A 76 6.94 -11.72 -2.54
N ALA A 77 6.17 -11.06 -3.40
CA ALA A 77 6.56 -10.86 -4.80
C ALA A 77 7.89 -10.09 -4.93
N GLN A 78 8.15 -9.11 -4.07
CA GLN A 78 9.43 -8.39 -4.05
C GLN A 78 10.59 -9.25 -3.53
N LEU A 79 10.36 -10.04 -2.48
CA LEU A 79 11.34 -11.00 -1.97
C LEU A 79 11.75 -11.99 -3.08
N ASP A 80 10.77 -12.51 -3.81
CA ASP A 80 10.99 -13.44 -4.92
C ASP A 80 11.78 -12.78 -6.07
N ASP A 81 11.42 -11.55 -6.47
CA ASP A 81 12.11 -10.79 -7.53
C ASP A 81 13.58 -10.51 -7.19
N HIS A 82 13.86 -10.27 -5.90
CA HIS A 82 15.22 -10.04 -5.41
C HIS A 82 15.96 -11.32 -4.96
N GLY A 83 15.35 -12.50 -5.11
CA GLY A 83 15.94 -13.77 -4.70
C GLY A 83 16.22 -13.89 -3.20
N VAL A 84 15.47 -13.15 -2.37
CA VAL A 84 15.65 -13.10 -0.92
C VAL A 84 14.84 -14.20 -0.25
N VAL A 85 15.53 -15.12 0.43
CA VAL A 85 14.87 -16.16 1.22
C VAL A 85 14.46 -15.58 2.58
N PHE A 86 13.21 -15.15 2.68
CA PHE A 86 12.59 -14.68 3.93
C PHE A 86 11.18 -15.27 4.04
N GLU A 87 10.89 -15.94 5.15
CA GLU A 87 9.57 -16.53 5.39
C GLU A 87 8.68 -15.54 6.13
N LEU A 88 7.57 -15.13 5.52
CA LEU A 88 6.53 -14.35 6.17
C LEU A 88 5.71 -15.26 7.09
N PRO A 89 5.37 -14.82 8.32
CA PRO A 89 4.58 -15.63 9.24
C PRO A 89 3.11 -15.69 8.82
N GLU A 90 2.43 -16.76 9.21
CA GLU A 90 0.96 -16.78 9.24
C GLU A 90 0.46 -15.97 10.44
N LEU A 91 -0.07 -14.78 10.19
CA LEU A 91 -0.72 -13.96 11.22
C LEU A 91 -2.23 -14.21 11.24
N PRO A 92 -2.90 -14.22 12.41
CA PRO A 92 -4.34 -14.38 12.48
C PRO A 92 -5.10 -13.12 12.00
N ASP A 93 -6.37 -13.25 11.63
CA ASP A 93 -7.21 -12.14 11.11
C ASP A 93 -7.46 -10.99 12.10
N HIS A 94 -7.11 -11.21 13.37
CA HIS A 94 -7.20 -10.22 14.44
C HIS A 94 -5.85 -9.61 14.82
N ALA A 95 -4.80 -9.90 14.04
CA ALA A 95 -3.50 -9.27 14.19
C ALA A 95 -3.64 -7.75 14.14
N THR A 96 -2.87 -7.07 14.97
CA THR A 96 -2.82 -5.61 15.02
C THR A 96 -2.01 -5.08 13.84
N LEU A 97 -2.27 -3.82 13.47
CA LEU A 97 -1.48 -3.15 12.42
C LEU A 97 0.01 -3.13 12.77
N ALA A 98 0.36 -2.90 14.04
CA ALA A 98 1.75 -2.92 14.51
C ALA A 98 2.43 -4.29 14.34
N GLU A 99 1.71 -5.40 14.54
CA GLU A 99 2.25 -6.74 14.29
C GLU A 99 2.48 -6.98 12.80
N ILE A 100 1.56 -6.54 11.95
CA ILE A 100 1.69 -6.65 10.49
C ILE A 100 2.88 -5.81 10.01
N ASP A 101 2.92 -4.53 10.38
CA ASP A 101 3.97 -3.58 10.00
C ASP A 101 5.36 -4.04 10.47
N HIS A 102 5.46 -4.64 11.65
CA HIS A 102 6.71 -5.21 12.14
C HIS A 102 7.31 -6.24 11.17
N TRP A 103 6.48 -7.11 10.59
CA TRP A 103 6.95 -8.13 9.65
C TRP A 103 7.23 -7.56 8.26
N LEU A 104 6.43 -6.59 7.81
CA LEU A 104 6.71 -5.85 6.57
C LEU A 104 8.07 -5.14 6.64
N ASP A 105 8.36 -4.45 7.75
CA ASP A 105 9.65 -3.77 7.96
C ASP A 105 10.83 -4.75 7.95
N ARG A 106 10.67 -5.94 8.52
CA ARG A 106 11.71 -6.97 8.50
C ARG A 106 11.97 -7.51 7.10
N ALA A 107 10.92 -7.74 6.33
CA ALA A 107 11.03 -8.20 4.95
C ALA A 107 11.70 -7.14 4.06
N HIS A 108 11.29 -5.86 4.17
CA HIS A 108 11.96 -4.76 3.46
C HIS A 108 13.45 -4.68 3.81
N ARG A 109 13.83 -4.78 5.09
CA ARG A 109 15.25 -4.78 5.49
C ARG A 109 16.02 -5.96 4.91
N ALA A 110 15.41 -7.14 4.82
CA ALA A 110 16.05 -8.29 4.20
C ALA A 110 16.34 -8.04 2.70
N ILE A 111 15.41 -7.38 2.00
CA ILE A 111 15.60 -6.91 0.62
C ILE A 111 16.75 -5.90 0.54
N GLU A 112 16.71 -4.86 1.37
CA GLU A 112 17.74 -3.81 1.38
C GLU A 112 19.15 -4.38 1.59
N ILE A 113 19.33 -5.27 2.57
CA ILE A 113 20.63 -5.91 2.85
C ILE A 113 21.11 -6.70 1.62
N THR A 114 20.26 -7.54 1.06
CA THR A 114 20.61 -8.38 -0.10
C THR A 114 20.97 -7.52 -1.32
N MET A 115 20.25 -6.41 -1.53
CA MET A 115 20.60 -5.47 -2.58
C MET A 115 21.98 -4.85 -2.34
N THR A 116 22.28 -4.38 -1.12
CA THR A 116 23.57 -3.77 -0.79
C THR A 116 24.77 -4.73 -0.83
N GLU A 117 24.56 -6.02 -0.57
CA GLU A 117 25.62 -7.04 -0.62
C GLU A 117 25.94 -7.51 -2.06
N ASN A 118 25.03 -7.27 -3.00
CA ASN A 118 25.18 -7.64 -4.41
C ASN A 118 25.78 -6.53 -5.30
N PHE A 119 26.23 -5.40 -4.70
CA PHE A 119 26.97 -4.32 -5.37
C PHE A 119 28.46 -4.32 -4.98
#